data_AF-A0A9E3CYE6-F1
#
_entry.id   AF-A0A9E3CYE6-F1
#
_cell.length_a   1.000
_cell.length_b   1.000
_cell.length_c   1.000
_cell.angle_alpha   90.00
_cell.angle_beta   90.00
_cell.angle_gamma   90.00
#
_symmetry.space_group_name_H-M   'P 1'
#
loop_
_entity.id
_entity.type
_entity.pdbx_description
1 polymer ?
#
loop_
_entity_poly.entity_id
_entity_poly.type
_entity_poly.pdbx_seq_one_letter_code
_entity_poly.pdbx_strand_id
1 'polypeptide(L)'
;MQCAPIPANESERLAALRALLILDTPPEQRFDRIIEFAREEFEVPIVLLSLVDSERQWFKSSFGLEARETPRDISFCGHAILLPAILVVPDALLDPRFADNPLVTGPPHIRFYAGAPLEVEPGLRIGTLCLISPEPRSFDETDGAILGVLRDIVVGELRGQHEDSA
;
A
#
# COMPACT_ATOMS: atom_id res chain seq x y z
N MET A 1 -4.37 8.13 17.62
CA MET A 1 -3.76 7.77 16.31
C MET A 1 -2.36 8.34 16.25
N GLN A 2 -1.38 7.54 15.84
CA GLN A 2 -0.04 8.01 15.52
C GLN A 2 0.00 8.42 14.04
N CYS A 3 0.44 9.64 13.74
CA CYS A 3 0.62 10.06 12.34
C CYS A 3 1.73 9.24 11.68
N ALA A 4 1.55 8.93 10.40
CA ALA A 4 2.58 8.25 9.60
C ALA A 4 3.90 9.02 9.65
N PRO A 5 5.00 8.42 10.14
CA PRO A 5 6.29 9.09 10.24
C PRO A 5 6.90 9.38 8.86
N ILE A 6 7.75 10.40 8.80
CA ILE A 6 8.51 10.75 7.59
C ILE A 6 9.88 10.04 7.63
N PRO A 7 10.22 9.19 6.63
CA PRO A 7 11.54 8.58 6.50
C PRO A 7 12.67 9.61 6.42
N ALA A 8 13.86 9.26 6.91
CA ALA A 8 15.03 10.14 6.84
C ALA A 8 15.47 10.45 5.39
N ASN A 9 15.20 9.53 4.45
CA ASN A 9 15.49 9.63 3.02
C ASN A 9 14.26 10.07 2.20
N GLU A 10 13.31 10.80 2.79
CA GLU A 10 12.04 11.18 2.13
C GLU A 10 12.24 11.90 0.79
N SER A 11 13.21 12.83 0.72
CA SER A 11 13.49 13.57 -0.52
C SER A 11 13.89 12.63 -1.68
N GLU A 12 14.72 11.63 -1.42
CA GLU A 12 15.17 10.63 -2.40
C GLU A 12 14.01 9.71 -2.79
N ARG A 13 13.22 9.26 -1.81
CA ARG A 13 12.03 8.43 -2.01
C ARG A 13 10.99 9.14 -2.90
N LEU A 14 10.73 10.42 -2.64
CA LEU A 14 9.82 11.23 -3.45
C LEU A 14 10.37 11.48 -4.86
N ALA A 15 11.69 11.68 -5.00
CA ALA A 15 12.32 11.80 -6.31
C ALA A 15 12.15 10.52 -7.13
N ALA A 16 12.38 9.34 -6.53
CA ALA A 16 12.17 8.05 -7.17
C ALA A 16 10.70 7.83 -7.56
N LEU A 17 9.74 8.15 -6.68
CA LEU A 17 8.31 8.06 -7.00
C LEU A 17 7.94 8.96 -8.19
N ARG A 18 8.44 10.21 -8.21
CA ARG A 18 8.14 11.18 -9.27
C ARG A 18 8.79 10.81 -10.60
N ALA A 19 9.96 10.16 -10.57
CA ALA A 19 10.64 9.69 -11.77
C ALA A 19 9.78 8.70 -12.57
N LEU A 20 8.95 7.90 -11.90
CA LEU A 20 8.03 6.95 -12.54
C LEU A 20 6.90 7.61 -13.35
N LEU A 21 6.66 8.92 -13.19
CA LEU A 21 5.58 9.66 -13.86
C LEU A 21 4.19 9.01 -13.74
N ILE A 22 3.97 8.26 -12.65
CA ILE A 22 2.78 7.42 -12.47
C ILE A 22 1.66 8.09 -11.65
N LEU A 23 1.97 9.12 -10.87
CA LEU A 23 0.98 9.84 -10.06
C LEU A 23 -0.02 10.58 -10.96
N ASP A 24 -1.29 10.61 -10.54
CA ASP A 24 -2.40 11.29 -11.24
C ASP A 24 -2.66 10.80 -12.68
N THR A 25 -2.18 9.60 -13.01
CA THR A 25 -2.44 8.96 -14.30
C THR A 25 -3.70 8.08 -14.23
N PRO A 26 -4.34 7.79 -15.37
CA PRO A 26 -5.47 6.86 -15.41
C PRO A 26 -5.14 5.46 -14.85
N PRO A 27 -6.16 4.68 -14.45
CA PRO A 27 -5.98 3.26 -14.12
C PRO A 27 -5.32 2.49 -15.27
N GLU A 28 -4.52 1.48 -14.92
CA GLU A 28 -3.85 0.63 -15.91
C GLU A 28 -4.17 -0.85 -15.63
N GLN A 29 -4.69 -1.54 -16.64
CA GLN A 29 -5.19 -2.92 -16.51
C GLN A 29 -4.18 -3.91 -15.92
N ARG A 30 -2.88 -3.69 -16.15
CA ARG A 30 -1.82 -4.54 -15.58
C ARG A 30 -1.76 -4.50 -14.05
N PHE A 31 -2.03 -3.34 -13.43
CA PHE A 31 -2.14 -3.25 -11.98
C PHE A 31 -3.49 -3.76 -11.48
N ASP A 32 -4.57 -3.48 -12.22
CA ASP A 32 -5.92 -3.93 -11.86
C ASP A 32 -5.99 -5.46 -11.76
N ARG A 33 -5.40 -6.18 -12.72
CA ARG A 33 -5.32 -7.65 -12.70
C ARG A 33 -4.60 -8.21 -11.48
N ILE A 34 -3.56 -7.53 -11.00
CA ILE A 34 -2.80 -7.97 -9.82
C ILE A 34 -3.62 -7.80 -8.55
N ILE A 35 -4.29 -6.65 -8.39
CA ILE A 35 -5.12 -6.43 -7.20
C ILE A 35 -6.41 -7.27 -7.21
N GLU A 36 -6.94 -7.59 -8.40
CA GLU A 36 -8.07 -8.52 -8.58
C GLU A 36 -7.68 -9.93 -8.12
N PHE A 37 -6.52 -10.42 -8.55
CA PHE A 37 -5.99 -11.71 -8.09
C PHE A 37 -5.76 -11.71 -6.57
N ALA A 38 -5.12 -10.68 -6.03
CA ALA A 38 -4.90 -10.56 -4.59
C ALA A 38 -6.23 -10.59 -3.81
N ARG A 39 -7.25 -9.89 -4.30
CA ARG A 39 -8.58 -9.88 -3.69
C ARG A 39 -9.18 -11.29 -3.61
N GLU A 40 -9.07 -12.05 -4.70
CA GLU A 40 -9.61 -13.41 -4.79
C GLU A 40 -8.84 -14.39 -3.91
N GLU A 41 -7.51 -14.36 -3.98
CA GLU A 41 -6.64 -15.25 -3.22
C GLU A 41 -6.78 -15.03 -1.71
N PHE A 42 -6.83 -13.78 -1.26
CA PHE A 42 -6.91 -13.44 0.17
C PHE A 42 -8.34 -13.27 0.69
N GLU A 43 -9.35 -13.37 -0.19
CA GLU A 43 -10.77 -13.17 0.14
C GLU A 43 -11.03 -11.89 0.96
N VAL A 44 -10.33 -10.80 0.65
CA VAL A 44 -10.50 -9.50 1.34
C VAL A 44 -11.40 -8.56 0.55
N PRO A 45 -12.20 -7.71 1.21
CA PRO A 45 -13.10 -6.80 0.50
C PRO A 45 -12.38 -5.61 -0.13
N ILE A 46 -11.18 -5.25 0.35
CA ILE A 46 -10.43 -4.08 -0.12
C ILE A 46 -8.98 -4.48 -0.43
N VAL A 47 -8.51 -4.11 -1.62
CA VAL A 47 -7.10 -4.23 -2.03
C VAL A 47 -6.69 -2.95 -2.74
N LEU A 48 -5.54 -2.40 -2.37
CA LEU A 48 -5.04 -1.15 -2.93
C LEU A 48 -3.60 -1.33 -3.42
N LEU A 49 -3.34 -0.76 -4.59
CA LEU A 49 -2.00 -0.35 -4.99
C LEU A 49 -1.82 1.13 -4.62
N SER A 50 -1.21 1.38 -3.47
CA SER A 50 -1.10 2.70 -2.85
C SER A 50 0.30 3.28 -3.02
N LEU A 51 0.39 4.49 -3.57
CA LEU A 51 1.62 5.26 -3.70
C LEU A 51 1.62 6.41 -2.68
N VAL A 52 2.65 6.52 -1.87
CA VAL A 52 2.73 7.53 -0.80
C VAL A 52 3.49 8.75 -1.33
N ASP A 53 2.79 9.85 -1.58
CA ASP A 53 3.37 11.15 -1.91
C ASP A 53 3.65 11.94 -0.60
N SER A 54 4.10 13.18 -0.74
CA SER A 54 4.40 14.11 0.36
C SER A 54 3.26 14.21 1.37
N GLU A 55 2.06 14.58 0.92
CA GLU A 55 0.92 14.89 1.80
C GLU A 55 -0.25 13.89 1.68
N ARG A 56 -0.22 12.98 0.71
CA ARG A 56 -1.30 12.03 0.41
C ARG A 56 -0.78 10.61 0.17
N GLN A 57 -1.65 9.63 0.37
CA GLN A 57 -1.54 8.34 -0.30
C GLN A 57 -2.51 8.33 -1.49
N TRP A 58 -2.00 8.06 -2.68
CA TRP A 58 -2.75 8.04 -3.93
C TRP A 58 -2.85 6.60 -4.46
N PHE A 59 -4.04 6.19 -4.91
CA PHE A 59 -4.28 4.80 -5.31
C PHE A 59 -4.17 4.65 -6.82
N LYS A 60 -3.13 3.95 -7.27
CA LYS A 60 -2.92 3.64 -8.69
C LYS A 60 -3.94 2.62 -9.19
N SER A 61 -4.32 1.71 -8.31
CA SER A 61 -5.39 0.74 -8.53
C SER A 61 -6.06 0.47 -7.19
N SER A 62 -7.37 0.29 -7.20
CA SER A 62 -8.18 0.14 -6.00
C SER A 62 -9.37 -0.76 -6.24
N PHE A 63 -9.57 -1.74 -5.36
CA PHE A 63 -10.79 -2.54 -5.30
C PHE A 63 -11.47 -2.31 -3.94
N GLY A 64 -12.81 -2.20 -3.95
CA GLY A 64 -13.61 -2.14 -2.72
C GLY A 64 -13.59 -0.81 -1.97
N LEU A 65 -12.96 0.23 -2.53
CA LEU A 65 -12.91 1.57 -1.96
C LEU A 65 -13.13 2.61 -3.07
N GLU A 66 -14.10 3.53 -2.88
CA GLU A 66 -14.40 4.58 -3.86
C GLU A 66 -13.42 5.74 -3.83
N ALA A 67 -12.81 5.99 -2.67
CA ALA A 67 -11.79 7.03 -2.52
C ALA A 67 -10.60 6.72 -3.43
N ARG A 68 -10.05 7.75 -4.08
CA ARG A 68 -8.86 7.64 -4.96
C ARG A 68 -7.57 8.01 -4.25
N GLU A 69 -7.69 8.68 -3.13
CA GLU A 69 -6.58 9.06 -2.28
C GLU A 69 -7.11 9.32 -0.87
N THR A 70 -6.19 9.38 0.08
CA THR A 70 -6.46 9.88 1.43
C THR A 70 -5.25 10.66 1.94
N PRO A 71 -5.42 11.50 2.97
CA PRO A 71 -4.30 12.16 3.63
C PRO A 71 -3.24 11.15 4.12
N ARG A 72 -1.96 11.51 4.02
CA ARG A 72 -0.85 10.63 4.43
C ARG A 72 -0.84 10.36 5.93
N ASP A 73 -1.22 11.33 6.74
CA ASP A 73 -1.21 11.26 8.20
C ASP A 73 -2.10 10.14 8.76
N ILE A 74 -3.23 9.85 8.09
CA ILE A 74 -4.15 8.76 8.44
C ILE A 74 -3.81 7.43 7.74
N SER A 75 -2.73 7.36 6.97
CA SER A 75 -2.41 6.18 6.15
C SER A 75 -1.71 5.06 6.92
N PHE A 76 -2.17 3.82 6.72
CA PHE A 76 -1.44 2.62 7.12
C PHE A 76 -0.21 2.43 6.21
N CYS A 77 -0.34 2.73 4.91
CA CYS A 77 0.73 2.66 3.92
C CYS A 77 1.92 3.55 4.29
N GLY A 78 1.66 4.75 4.81
CA GLY A 78 2.69 5.66 5.29
C GLY A 78 3.50 5.11 6.46
N HIS A 79 2.95 4.20 7.28
CA HIS A 79 3.72 3.46 8.29
C HIS A 79 4.50 2.30 7.67
N ALA A 80 3.90 1.59 6.71
CA ALA A 80 4.49 0.42 6.07
C ALA A 80 5.75 0.74 5.26
N ILE A 81 5.83 1.90 4.59
CA ILE A 81 7.01 2.28 3.79
C ILE A 81 8.29 2.48 4.62
N LEU A 82 8.19 2.54 5.95
CA LEU A 82 9.35 2.61 6.84
C LEU A 82 9.96 1.24 7.14
N LEU A 83 9.24 0.16 6.84
CA LEU A 83 9.65 -1.19 7.16
C LEU A 83 10.16 -1.88 5.88
N PRO A 84 11.21 -2.70 5.96
CA PRO A 84 11.64 -3.53 4.84
C PRO A 84 10.74 -4.75 4.62
N ALA A 85 9.95 -5.12 5.63
CA ALA A 85 9.08 -6.29 5.63
C ALA A 85 7.60 -5.87 5.51
N ILE A 86 6.75 -6.86 5.21
CA ILE A 86 5.30 -6.70 5.20
C ILE A 86 4.84 -6.23 6.59
N LEU A 87 4.08 -5.14 6.63
CA LEU A 87 3.42 -4.68 7.85
C LEU A 87 2.09 -5.42 7.99
N VAL A 88 1.97 -6.25 9.02
CA VAL A 88 0.72 -6.94 9.36
C VAL A 88 0.12 -6.32 10.62
N VAL A 89 -1.17 -6.01 10.55
CA VAL A 89 -2.01 -5.53 11.64
C VAL A 89 -3.25 -6.44 11.69
N PRO A 90 -3.26 -7.47 12.56
CA PRO A 90 -4.37 -8.42 12.66
C PRO A 90 -5.69 -7.77 13.07
N ASP A 91 -5.62 -6.81 14.00
CA ASP A 91 -6.73 -5.97 14.44
C ASP A 91 -6.24 -4.56 14.80
N ALA A 92 -6.65 -3.57 14.01
CA ALA A 92 -6.28 -2.17 14.14
C ALA A 92 -6.87 -1.50 15.38
N LEU A 93 -7.94 -2.04 15.98
CA LEU A 93 -8.45 -1.56 17.28
C LEU A 93 -7.51 -1.89 18.43
N LEU A 94 -6.71 -2.95 18.29
CA LEU A 94 -5.75 -3.39 19.31
C LEU A 94 -4.35 -2.82 19.08
N ASP A 95 -4.13 -2.17 17.94
CA ASP A 95 -2.85 -1.57 17.58
C ASP A 95 -2.79 -0.09 17.99
N PRO A 96 -1.90 0.31 18.92
CA PRO A 96 -1.83 1.69 19.40
C PRO A 96 -1.56 2.74 18.29
N ARG A 97 -0.97 2.32 17.16
CA ARG A 97 -0.72 3.22 16.03
C ARG A 97 -2.04 3.64 15.37
N PHE A 98 -3.01 2.73 15.32
CA PHE A 98 -4.21 2.84 14.49
C PHE A 98 -5.53 2.87 15.27
N ALA A 99 -5.56 2.56 16.56
CA ALA A 99 -6.80 2.41 17.33
C ALA A 99 -7.75 3.62 17.24
N ASP A 100 -7.23 4.86 17.28
CA ASP A 100 -8.04 6.08 17.11
C ASP A 100 -8.01 6.65 15.67
N ASN A 101 -7.55 5.88 14.68
CA ASN A 101 -7.49 6.34 13.29
C ASN A 101 -8.93 6.52 12.75
N PRO A 102 -9.23 7.61 12.01
CA PRO A 102 -10.55 7.81 11.42
C PRO A 102 -11.03 6.66 10.53
N LEU A 103 -10.12 5.96 9.84
CA LEU A 103 -10.44 4.80 9.00
C LEU A 103 -10.76 3.54 9.80
N VAL A 104 -10.41 3.50 11.09
CA VAL A 104 -10.68 2.39 12.02
C VAL A 104 -11.95 2.66 12.82
N THR A 105 -12.08 3.87 13.37
CA THR A 105 -13.20 4.30 14.21
C THR A 105 -14.43 4.68 13.39
N GLY A 106 -14.23 5.24 12.20
CA GLY A 106 -15.26 5.52 11.20
C GLY A 106 -15.10 4.61 9.97
N PRO A 107 -15.93 4.83 8.93
CA PRO A 107 -15.81 4.09 7.67
C PRO A 107 -14.39 4.17 7.07
N PRO A 108 -13.84 3.08 6.52
CA PRO A 108 -14.50 1.79 6.26
C PRO A 108 -14.43 0.80 7.43
N HIS A 109 -14.13 1.26 8.64
CA HIS A 109 -13.99 0.45 9.86
C HIS A 109 -12.91 -0.62 9.77
N ILE A 110 -11.72 -0.24 9.27
CA ILE A 110 -10.56 -1.12 9.11
C ILE A 110 -10.28 -1.86 10.43
N ARG A 111 -10.14 -3.18 10.34
CA ARG A 111 -9.63 -4.04 11.41
C ARG A 111 -8.37 -4.73 10.97
N PHE A 112 -8.38 -5.39 9.83
CA PHE A 112 -7.19 -6.03 9.30
C PHE A 112 -6.50 -5.17 8.24
N TYR A 113 -5.17 -5.13 8.32
CA TYR A 113 -4.30 -4.56 7.28
C TYR A 113 -3.05 -5.45 7.10
N ALA A 114 -2.73 -5.77 5.85
CA ALA A 114 -1.41 -6.30 5.48
C ALA A 114 -0.86 -5.51 4.29
N GLY A 115 0.28 -4.85 4.46
CA GLY A 115 0.88 -4.00 3.43
C GLY A 115 2.30 -4.40 3.08
N ALA A 116 2.51 -4.82 1.85
CA ALA A 116 3.82 -5.16 1.30
C ALA A 116 4.47 -3.92 0.65
N PRO A 117 5.60 -3.41 1.18
CA PRO A 117 6.24 -2.19 0.70
C PRO A 117 6.80 -2.32 -0.72
N LEU A 118 6.55 -1.35 -1.59
CA LEU A 118 7.03 -1.30 -2.97
C LEU A 118 8.39 -0.61 -3.03
N GLU A 119 9.46 -1.39 -3.03
CA GLU A 119 10.84 -0.89 -3.08
C GLU A 119 11.36 -0.84 -4.52
N VAL A 120 11.48 0.38 -5.07
CA VAL A 120 11.93 0.59 -6.46
C VAL A 120 13.44 0.72 -6.59
N GLU A 121 14.13 1.12 -5.52
CA GLU A 121 15.59 1.13 -5.38
C GLU A 121 15.94 0.78 -3.93
N PRO A 122 17.18 0.34 -3.62
CA PRO A 122 17.58 -0.02 -2.27
C PRO A 122 17.20 1.04 -1.22
N GLY A 123 16.27 0.69 -0.33
CA GLY A 123 15.76 1.59 0.72
C GLY A 123 14.75 2.65 0.27
N LEU A 124 14.41 2.74 -1.02
CA LEU A 124 13.41 3.67 -1.56
C LEU A 124 12.06 2.97 -1.76
N ARG A 125 11.26 2.96 -0.69
CA ARG A 125 9.90 2.39 -0.67
C ARG A 125 8.86 3.45 -0.98
N ILE A 126 8.26 3.38 -2.16
CA ILE A 126 7.39 4.45 -2.66
C ILE A 126 5.91 4.27 -2.30
N GLY A 127 5.53 3.09 -1.83
CA GLY A 127 4.13 2.72 -1.64
C GLY A 127 3.96 1.31 -1.10
N THR A 128 2.76 0.76 -1.23
CA THR A 128 2.41 -0.61 -0.84
C THR A 128 1.44 -1.25 -1.82
N LEU A 129 1.54 -2.57 -1.95
CA LEU A 129 0.40 -3.41 -2.27
C LEU A 129 -0.23 -3.84 -0.93
N CYS A 130 -1.48 -3.49 -0.66
CA CYS A 130 -2.10 -3.77 0.63
C CYS A 130 -3.49 -4.39 0.57
N LEU A 131 -3.74 -5.24 1.56
CA LEU A 131 -4.98 -5.98 1.83
C LEU A 131 -5.65 -5.34 3.04
N ILE A 132 -6.95 -5.08 2.96
CA ILE A 132 -7.72 -4.41 4.02
C ILE A 132 -9.06 -5.12 4.24
N SER A 133 -9.42 -5.32 5.50
CA SER A 133 -10.70 -5.92 5.89
C SER A 133 -11.31 -5.24 7.12
N PRO A 134 -12.65 -5.10 7.18
CA PRO A 134 -13.37 -4.60 8.36
C PRO A 134 -13.51 -5.65 9.46
N GLU A 135 -13.04 -6.88 9.22
CA GLU A 135 -12.95 -7.96 10.19
C GLU A 135 -11.48 -8.27 10.51
N PRO A 136 -11.13 -8.58 11.78
CA PRO A 136 -9.80 -9.05 12.14
C PRO A 136 -9.43 -10.33 11.40
N ARG A 137 -8.14 -10.52 11.07
CA ARG A 137 -7.67 -11.72 10.37
C ARG A 137 -6.31 -12.18 10.87
N SER A 138 -6.08 -13.49 10.82
CA SER A 138 -4.74 -14.05 10.85
C SER A 138 -4.04 -13.81 9.52
N PHE A 139 -2.72 -13.80 9.54
CA PHE A 139 -1.90 -13.71 8.34
C PHE A 139 -0.65 -14.55 8.59
N ASP A 140 -0.52 -15.64 7.85
CA ASP A 140 0.53 -16.63 8.07
C ASP A 140 1.72 -16.47 7.11
N GLU A 141 2.67 -17.41 7.17
CA GLU A 141 3.86 -17.39 6.31
C GLU A 141 3.53 -17.63 4.83
N THR A 142 2.49 -18.42 4.54
CA THR A 142 2.03 -18.68 3.18
C THR A 142 1.42 -17.42 2.60
N ASP A 143 0.56 -16.73 3.37
CA ASP A 143 -0.02 -15.45 3.00
C ASP A 143 1.08 -14.42 2.70
N GLY A 144 2.09 -14.36 3.58
CA GLY A 144 3.25 -13.48 3.42
C GLY A 144 4.05 -13.78 2.15
N ALA A 145 4.26 -15.06 1.83
CA ALA A 145 4.97 -15.48 0.63
C ALA A 145 4.19 -15.07 -0.64
N ILE A 146 2.88 -15.31 -0.68
CA ILE A 146 2.02 -14.95 -1.82
C ILE A 146 2.01 -13.43 -2.02
N LEU A 147 1.74 -12.67 -0.95
CA LEU A 147 1.68 -11.20 -1.04
C LEU A 147 3.05 -10.62 -1.43
N GLY A 148 4.15 -11.23 -0.98
CA GLY A 148 5.51 -10.88 -1.38
C GLY A 148 5.75 -11.07 -2.87
N VAL A 149 5.31 -12.19 -3.45
CA VAL A 149 5.41 -12.44 -4.90
C VAL A 149 4.60 -11.42 -5.68
N LEU A 150 3.36 -11.13 -5.26
CA LEU A 150 2.52 -10.13 -5.92
C LEU A 150 3.13 -8.72 -5.86
N ARG A 151 3.70 -8.34 -4.70
CA ARG A 151 4.48 -7.11 -4.55
C ARG A 151 5.63 -7.06 -5.56
N ASP A 152 6.38 -8.15 -5.73
CA ASP A 152 7.53 -8.17 -6.63
C ASP A 152 7.13 -8.02 -8.10
N ILE A 153 5.98 -8.60 -8.50
CA ILE A 153 5.39 -8.38 -9.83
C ILE A 153 5.03 -6.90 -10.01
N VAL A 154 4.37 -6.27 -9.03
CA VAL A 154 4.05 -4.84 -9.10
C VAL A 154 5.32 -4.00 -9.25
N VAL A 155 6.38 -4.28 -8.47
CA VAL A 155 7.65 -3.55 -8.58
C VAL A 155 8.28 -3.73 -9.95
N GLY A 156 8.21 -4.93 -10.54
CA GLY A 156 8.63 -5.18 -11.92
C GLY A 156 7.89 -4.31 -12.92
N GLU A 157 6.56 -4.25 -12.83
CA GLU A 157 5.71 -3.42 -13.68
C GLU A 157 5.97 -1.91 -13.54
N LEU A 158 6.27 -1.46 -12.33
CA LEU A 158 6.65 -0.07 -12.06
C LEU A 158 7.98 0.28 -12.73
N ARG A 159 8.97 -0.61 -12.65
CA ARG A 159 10.30 -0.39 -13.27
C ARG A 159 10.26 -0.49 -14.79
N GLY A 160 9.44 -1.37 -15.36
CA GLY A 160 9.35 -1.59 -16.81
C GLY A 160 8.94 -0.35 -17.62
N GLN A 161 8.23 0.62 -17.03
CA GLN A 161 7.87 1.87 -17.73
C GLN A 161 9.07 2.76 -18.07
N HIS A 162 10.20 2.60 -17.38
CA HIS A 162 11.41 3.36 -17.66
C HIS A 162 12.19 2.86 -18.88
N GLU A 163 12.06 1.58 -19.24
CA GLU A 163 12.82 0.99 -20.36
C GLU A 163 12.15 1.22 -21.71
N ASP A 164 10.81 1.26 -21.77
CA ASP A 164 10.05 1.49 -23.02
C ASP A 164 9.99 2.97 -23.45
N SER A 165 10.49 3.89 -22.63
CA SER A 165 10.46 5.35 -22.88
C SER A 165 11.84 5.95 -23.20
N ALA A 166 12.88 5.13 -23.38
CA ALA A 166 14.26 5.53 -23.71
C ALA A 166 14.66 5.11 -25.12
#